data_AF-A0A1Q7MCD8-F1
#
_entry.id   AF-A0A1Q7MCD8-F1
#
_cell.length_a   1.000
_cell.length_b   1.000
_cell.length_c   1.000
_cell.angle_alpha   90.00
_cell.angle_beta   90.00
_cell.angle_gamma   90.00
#
_symmetry.space_group_name_H-M   'P 1'
#
loop_
_entity.id
_entity.type
_entity.pdbx_description
1 polymer ?
#
loop_
_entity_poly.entity_id
_entity_poly.type
_entity_poly.pdbx_seq_one_letter_code
_entity_poly.pdbx_strand_id
1 'polypeptide(L)'
;MVDSLRYLKTVGDQVRRSFVANKTILAFQEYMEAFFEAPRVHARDAAQYIRDCFDYYGTETVQRASGSVRRFKLFDRPFDLVAGVQEGEGGSPVIGQEDVQNAIYRILHSFVRAGRVHKLILLHGPNGSAKSSLVAALQRALEDYSRKDEGALYRFNWIFPNERLVKGSIGFGETKLGTGAVETYSHLEGEQIDARLACEMKDHPLFLIPRGERQRLLADRTKPGADFQLAAGVLEGELCHKCRQLYASLLQSYNGDVLKVLRHVQVERFYMSRRYMIGAVTVEPQMSVDADYRQVTADKSHGALPGTLQNLSLYEPFGPLVSGNRGVIEFSDLLKRPLEHYKYLLGTVETGIARMNHFLLHLDSVLIASTNEKHLSAFKEMGDFASFKGRIELVRVPYLRRIGEEERVYEFKLKESVGKHVAPHATWVAAAWAVLTRLKKPVSDRYKGDLRKLADHLTPLEKARLYDEGRAPDRLSSQQARELKKQLQEFWRESDSYPNYEGRTGASARELKTAIGNAAQNPAYKCLTPQAVLEELEALTRDKSVYEFLQQEVVDGYHDHEEFVRVAEGEYLDLLDEEVR
;
A
#
# COMPACT_ATOMS: atom_id res chain seq x y z
N MET A 1 32.38 -22.90 20.50
CA MET A 1 31.95 -21.51 20.80
C MET A 1 32.23 -20.68 19.57
N VAL A 2 31.21 -20.02 19.01
CA VAL A 2 31.44 -19.01 17.97
C VAL A 2 32.16 -17.84 18.65
N ASP A 3 33.35 -17.48 18.14
CA ASP A 3 34.06 -16.29 18.59
C ASP A 3 33.21 -15.06 18.22
N SER A 4 32.56 -14.49 19.23
CA SER A 4 31.65 -13.35 19.10
C SER A 4 32.34 -12.16 18.47
N LEU A 5 33.64 -11.95 18.76
CA LEU A 5 34.40 -10.84 18.21
C LEU A 5 34.66 -11.04 16.70
N ARG A 6 35.00 -12.26 16.28
CA ARG A 6 35.18 -12.59 14.86
C ARG A 6 33.88 -12.46 14.07
N TYR A 7 32.77 -12.89 14.65
CA TYR A 7 31.44 -12.70 14.07
C TYR A 7 31.12 -11.21 13.90
N LEU A 8 31.26 -10.40 14.95
CA LEU A 8 30.98 -8.96 14.90
C LEU A 8 31.88 -8.22 13.91
N LYS A 9 33.16 -8.60 13.78
CA LYS A 9 34.05 -8.04 12.74
C LYS A 9 33.56 -8.35 11.33
N THR A 10 33.16 -9.60 11.08
CA THR A 10 32.63 -10.02 9.77
C THR A 10 31.35 -9.27 9.42
N VAL A 11 30.44 -9.13 10.38
CA VAL A 11 29.21 -8.34 10.23
C VAL A 11 29.54 -6.87 9.98
N GLY A 12 30.48 -6.29 10.73
CA GLY A 12 30.94 -4.91 10.56
C GLY A 12 31.47 -4.65 9.15
N ASP A 13 32.29 -5.55 8.60
CA ASP A 13 32.82 -5.44 7.24
C ASP A 13 31.74 -5.55 6.16
N GLN A 14 30.70 -6.36 6.39
CA GLN A 14 29.54 -6.46 5.50
C GLN A 14 28.69 -5.19 5.54
N VAL A 15 28.42 -4.66 6.73
CA VAL A 15 27.65 -3.42 6.92
C VAL A 15 28.39 -2.24 6.29
N ARG A 16 29.70 -2.13 6.51
CA ARG A 16 30.53 -1.08 5.90
C ARG A 16 30.52 -1.15 4.37
N ARG A 17 30.70 -2.34 3.80
CA ARG A 17 30.61 -2.54 2.33
C ARG A 17 29.26 -2.14 1.78
N SER A 18 28.17 -2.54 2.45
CA SER A 18 26.81 -2.19 2.05
C SER A 18 26.54 -0.68 2.14
N PHE A 19 27.02 -0.03 3.20
CA PHE A 19 26.88 1.42 3.40
C PHE A 19 27.56 2.23 2.29
N VAL A 20 28.78 1.84 1.90
CA VAL A 20 29.55 2.48 0.82
C VAL A 20 28.93 2.18 -0.54
N ALA A 21 28.57 0.92 -0.82
CA ALA A 21 27.99 0.51 -2.09
C ALA A 21 26.66 1.21 -2.40
N ASN A 22 25.82 1.43 -1.38
CA ASN A 22 24.49 2.03 -1.55
C ASN A 22 24.51 3.54 -1.83
N LYS A 23 25.70 4.18 -1.90
CA LYS A 23 25.86 5.63 -2.13
C LYS A 23 24.88 6.45 -1.27
N THR A 24 24.84 6.13 0.02
CA THR A 24 23.78 6.61 0.93
C THR A 24 23.82 8.13 1.13
N ILE A 25 25.00 8.73 1.04
CA ILE A 25 25.25 10.16 1.21
C ILE A 25 25.98 10.67 -0.03
N LEU A 26 25.48 11.75 -0.60
CA LEU A 26 25.98 12.37 -1.82
C LEU A 26 26.11 13.89 -1.63
N ALA A 27 27.14 14.47 -2.22
CA ALA A 27 27.14 15.87 -2.57
C ALA A 27 26.10 16.17 -3.66
N PHE A 28 25.65 17.42 -3.75
CA PHE A 28 24.67 17.79 -4.76
C PHE A 28 25.14 17.49 -6.19
N GLN A 29 26.44 17.70 -6.49
CA GLN A 29 27.02 17.34 -7.79
C GLN A 29 26.92 15.84 -8.08
N GLU A 30 27.29 14.99 -7.12
CA GLU A 30 27.24 13.52 -7.29
C GLU A 30 25.79 13.04 -7.50
N TYR A 31 24.82 13.71 -6.86
CA TYR A 31 23.40 13.47 -7.16
C TYR A 31 23.02 13.89 -8.57
N MET A 32 23.53 15.02 -9.07
CA MET A 32 23.29 15.46 -10.45
C MET A 32 23.87 14.48 -11.47
N GLU A 33 25.03 13.89 -11.18
CA GLU A 33 25.62 12.82 -12.00
C GLU A 33 24.69 11.60 -12.06
N ALA A 34 24.17 11.14 -10.91
CA ALA A 34 23.16 10.07 -10.86
C ALA A 34 21.88 10.44 -11.63
N PHE A 35 21.41 11.69 -11.51
CA PHE A 35 20.29 12.21 -12.30
C PHE A 35 20.57 12.13 -13.81
N PHE A 36 21.77 12.48 -14.27
CA PHE A 36 22.10 12.40 -15.69
C PHE A 36 22.22 10.97 -16.22
N GLU A 37 22.62 10.02 -15.38
CA GLU A 37 22.64 8.59 -15.70
C GLU A 37 21.22 8.01 -15.84
N ALA A 38 20.32 8.36 -14.91
CA ALA A 38 18.96 7.82 -14.86
C ALA A 38 17.88 8.92 -14.67
N PRO A 39 17.71 9.85 -15.62
CA PRO A 39 16.88 11.05 -15.42
C PRO A 39 15.41 10.74 -15.18
N ARG A 40 14.88 9.69 -15.82
CA ARG A 40 13.49 9.26 -15.63
C ARG A 40 13.26 8.65 -14.25
N VAL A 41 14.23 7.93 -13.69
CA VAL A 41 14.13 7.35 -12.33
C VAL A 41 14.09 8.45 -11.29
N HIS A 42 14.91 9.48 -11.48
CA HIS A 42 15.07 10.58 -10.53
C HIS A 42 14.16 11.78 -10.78
N ALA A 43 13.18 11.70 -11.69
CA ALA A 43 12.21 12.77 -11.98
C ALA A 43 10.75 12.38 -11.68
N ARG A 44 10.53 11.31 -10.92
CA ARG A 44 9.20 10.75 -10.64
C ARG A 44 8.54 11.44 -9.45
N ASP A 45 7.22 11.60 -9.55
CA ASP A 45 6.36 11.86 -8.41
C ASP A 45 5.95 10.54 -7.72
N ALA A 46 5.19 10.65 -6.63
CA ALA A 46 4.74 9.48 -5.87
C ALA A 46 3.84 8.54 -6.70
N ALA A 47 2.97 9.07 -7.56
CA ALA A 47 2.08 8.24 -8.38
C ALA A 47 2.86 7.41 -9.38
N GLN A 48 3.82 8.03 -10.07
CA GLN A 48 4.68 7.34 -11.02
C GLN A 48 5.60 6.35 -10.32
N TYR A 49 6.18 6.71 -9.17
CA TYR A 49 6.99 5.81 -8.36
C TYR A 49 6.22 4.54 -7.97
N ILE A 50 4.96 4.68 -7.52
CA ILE A 50 4.13 3.54 -7.13
C ILE A 50 3.72 2.71 -8.36
N ARG A 51 3.38 3.34 -9.49
CA ARG A 51 3.09 2.61 -10.74
C ARG A 51 4.31 1.81 -11.21
N ASP A 52 5.50 2.42 -11.21
CA ASP A 52 6.73 1.76 -11.62
C ASP A 52 7.09 0.59 -10.68
N CYS A 53 6.72 0.67 -9.39
CA CYS A 53 6.79 -0.47 -8.47
C CYS A 53 5.90 -1.64 -8.94
N PHE A 54 4.66 -1.38 -9.38
CA PHE A 54 3.82 -2.43 -9.98
C PHE A 54 4.48 -3.03 -11.24
N ASP A 55 5.03 -2.20 -12.10
CA ASP A 55 5.67 -2.62 -13.35
C ASP A 55 6.96 -3.43 -13.09
N TYR A 56 7.74 -3.06 -12.06
CA TYR A 56 8.98 -3.76 -11.65
C TYR A 56 8.74 -5.21 -11.26
N TYR A 57 7.73 -5.49 -10.43
CA TYR A 57 7.39 -6.88 -10.08
C TYR A 57 6.70 -7.62 -11.22
N GLY A 58 6.12 -6.87 -12.17
CA GLY A 58 5.49 -7.41 -13.35
C GLY A 58 4.15 -8.08 -13.09
N THR A 59 3.65 -8.72 -14.13
CA THR A 59 2.32 -9.32 -14.15
C THR A 59 2.34 -10.73 -14.72
N GLU A 60 1.26 -11.45 -14.48
CA GLU A 60 0.92 -12.69 -15.17
C GLU A 60 -0.56 -12.70 -15.54
N THR A 61 -0.92 -13.60 -16.47
CA THR A 61 -2.33 -13.80 -16.84
C THR A 61 -2.84 -15.03 -16.12
N VAL A 62 -3.81 -14.84 -15.24
CA VAL A 62 -4.50 -15.94 -14.56
C VAL A 62 -5.70 -16.33 -15.41
N GLN A 63 -5.72 -17.60 -15.84
CA GLN A 63 -6.86 -18.19 -16.53
C GLN A 63 -7.89 -18.64 -15.50
N ARG A 64 -9.15 -18.22 -15.69
CA ARG A 64 -10.27 -18.60 -14.83
C ARG A 64 -11.42 -19.06 -15.70
N ALA A 65 -12.34 -19.82 -15.11
CA ALA A 65 -13.57 -20.21 -15.78
C ALA A 65 -14.36 -18.98 -16.29
N SER A 66 -14.39 -17.88 -15.52
CA SER A 66 -15.04 -16.62 -15.88
C SER A 66 -14.25 -15.73 -16.87
N GLY A 67 -13.12 -16.21 -17.39
CA GLY A 67 -12.23 -15.48 -18.30
C GLY A 67 -10.87 -15.12 -17.68
N SER A 68 -9.94 -14.68 -18.53
CA SER A 68 -8.59 -14.31 -18.11
C SER A 68 -8.56 -12.96 -17.39
N VAL A 69 -7.75 -12.84 -16.34
CA VAL A 69 -7.48 -11.57 -15.65
C VAL A 69 -5.99 -11.38 -15.42
N ARG A 70 -5.54 -10.12 -15.45
CA ARG A 70 -4.14 -9.77 -15.16
C ARG A 70 -3.91 -9.76 -13.65
N ARG A 71 -2.94 -10.52 -13.16
CA ARG A 71 -2.49 -10.55 -11.77
C ARG A 71 -1.15 -9.81 -11.64
N PHE A 72 -1.01 -8.97 -10.62
CA PHE A 72 0.27 -8.31 -10.32
C PHE A 72 1.05 -9.12 -9.28
N LYS A 73 2.30 -9.48 -9.62
CA LYS A 73 3.12 -10.38 -8.81
C LYS A 73 3.55 -9.80 -7.47
N LEU A 74 3.50 -8.47 -7.33
CA LEU A 74 3.79 -7.81 -6.04
C LEU A 74 2.85 -8.31 -4.92
N PHE A 75 1.62 -8.71 -5.26
CA PHE A 75 0.64 -9.22 -4.29
C PHE A 75 0.88 -10.67 -3.90
N ASP A 76 1.77 -11.39 -4.61
CA ASP A 76 2.32 -12.67 -4.18
C ASP A 76 3.44 -12.50 -3.14
N ARG A 77 3.87 -11.26 -2.90
CA ARG A 77 4.87 -10.87 -1.90
C ARG A 77 6.21 -11.61 -2.03
N PRO A 78 6.82 -11.68 -3.23
CA PRO A 78 8.09 -12.38 -3.43
C PRO A 78 9.24 -11.84 -2.55
N PHE A 79 9.15 -10.57 -2.15
CA PHE A 79 10.10 -9.89 -1.26
C PHE A 79 10.04 -10.32 0.21
N ASP A 80 9.02 -11.09 0.62
CA ASP A 80 8.97 -11.69 1.97
C ASP A 80 9.54 -13.11 2.00
N LEU A 81 9.71 -13.76 0.84
CA LEU A 81 10.21 -15.13 0.73
C LEU A 81 11.75 -15.23 0.84
N VAL A 82 12.46 -14.11 0.70
CA VAL A 82 13.93 -14.08 0.49
C VAL A 82 14.72 -13.68 1.74
N ALA A 83 14.05 -13.30 2.83
CA ALA A 83 14.73 -12.96 4.08
C ALA A 83 14.01 -13.65 5.24
N GLY A 84 14.74 -14.05 6.28
CA GLY A 84 14.19 -14.51 7.56
C GLY A 84 13.44 -13.39 8.29
N VAL A 85 12.41 -12.85 7.65
CA VAL A 85 11.50 -11.83 8.16
C VAL A 85 10.74 -12.45 9.31
N GLN A 86 10.91 -11.87 10.49
CA GLN A 86 10.20 -12.26 11.69
C GLN A 86 8.68 -12.17 11.49
N GLU A 87 7.96 -13.08 12.16
CA GLU A 87 6.52 -13.39 12.16
C GLU A 87 5.52 -12.22 12.35
N GLY A 88 5.96 -10.96 12.30
CA GLY A 88 5.10 -9.77 12.42
C GLY A 88 4.99 -8.91 11.16
N GLU A 89 5.99 -8.90 10.27
CA GLU A 89 6.04 -8.00 9.10
C GLU A 89 5.85 -8.74 7.75
N GLY A 90 6.10 -10.06 7.72
CA GLY A 90 5.82 -10.94 6.58
C GLY A 90 4.32 -11.25 6.48
N GLY A 91 3.64 -10.62 5.54
CA GLY A 91 2.22 -10.85 5.29
C GLY A 91 1.97 -12.05 4.38
N SER A 92 0.76 -12.60 4.43
CA SER A 92 0.30 -13.58 3.46
C SER A 92 0.10 -12.95 2.08
N PRO A 93 0.38 -13.66 0.97
CA PRO A 93 -0.06 -13.28 -0.37
C PRO A 93 -1.52 -12.85 -0.38
N VAL A 94 -1.84 -11.82 -1.17
CA VAL A 94 -3.24 -11.45 -1.38
C VAL A 94 -3.82 -12.39 -2.44
N ILE A 95 -4.65 -13.33 -1.98
CA ILE A 95 -5.33 -14.26 -2.86
C ILE A 95 -6.53 -13.56 -3.53
N GLY A 96 -6.68 -13.76 -4.84
CA GLY A 96 -7.72 -13.12 -5.64
C GLY A 96 -7.57 -11.60 -5.76
N GLN A 97 -8.71 -10.90 -5.84
CA GLN A 97 -8.83 -9.44 -5.92
C GLN A 97 -8.13 -8.78 -7.12
N GLU A 98 -7.87 -9.50 -8.20
CA GLU A 98 -7.15 -9.00 -9.38
C GLU A 98 -7.88 -7.81 -10.03
N ASP A 99 -9.21 -7.80 -10.02
CA ASP A 99 -9.98 -6.65 -10.50
C ASP A 99 -9.68 -5.37 -9.69
N VAL A 100 -9.47 -5.52 -8.38
CA VAL A 100 -9.06 -4.44 -7.47
C VAL A 100 -7.63 -4.00 -7.75
N GLN A 101 -6.71 -4.94 -7.92
CA GLN A 101 -5.32 -4.67 -8.28
C GLN A 101 -5.24 -3.86 -9.58
N ASN A 102 -6.01 -4.27 -10.60
CA ASN A 102 -6.09 -3.58 -11.89
C ASN A 102 -6.76 -2.21 -11.79
N ALA A 103 -7.77 -2.05 -10.93
CA ALA A 103 -8.40 -0.76 -10.69
C ALA A 103 -7.40 0.24 -10.07
N ILE A 104 -6.65 -0.17 -9.03
CA ILE A 104 -5.60 0.66 -8.41
C ILE A 104 -4.56 1.05 -9.47
N TYR A 105 -4.05 0.10 -10.24
CA TYR A 105 -3.08 0.37 -11.30
C TYR A 105 -3.61 1.36 -12.35
N ARG A 106 -4.87 1.19 -12.79
CA ARG A 106 -5.52 2.10 -13.74
C ARG A 106 -5.64 3.53 -13.19
N ILE A 107 -5.98 3.67 -11.91
CA ILE A 107 -6.06 4.99 -11.25
C ILE A 107 -4.68 5.63 -11.17
N LEU A 108 -3.65 4.89 -10.74
CA LEU A 108 -2.26 5.38 -10.72
C LEU A 108 -1.81 5.82 -12.12
N HIS A 109 -2.06 5.01 -13.14
CA HIS A 109 -1.76 5.37 -14.52
C HIS A 109 -2.51 6.63 -14.98
N SER A 110 -3.75 6.84 -14.52
CA SER A 110 -4.49 8.08 -14.77
C SER A 110 -3.86 9.29 -14.09
N PHE A 111 -3.33 9.15 -12.87
CA PHE A 111 -2.61 10.22 -12.18
C PHE A 111 -1.32 10.59 -12.91
N VAL A 112 -0.55 9.58 -13.36
CA VAL A 112 0.67 9.80 -14.15
C VAL A 112 0.35 10.53 -15.45
N ARG A 113 -0.71 10.12 -16.18
CA ARG A 113 -1.15 10.82 -17.39
C ARG A 113 -1.62 12.25 -17.13
N ALA A 114 -2.23 12.50 -15.98
CA ALA A 114 -2.63 13.85 -15.58
C ALA A 114 -1.46 14.70 -15.05
N GLY A 115 -0.29 14.09 -14.81
CA GLY A 115 0.88 14.73 -14.20
C GLY A 115 0.68 15.15 -12.74
N ARG A 116 -0.37 14.65 -12.07
CA ARG A 116 -0.67 14.96 -10.66
C ARG A 116 -1.64 13.96 -10.03
N VAL A 117 -1.46 13.71 -8.74
CA VAL A 117 -2.48 13.10 -7.88
C VAL A 117 -3.56 14.14 -7.61
N HIS A 118 -4.82 13.77 -7.85
CA HIS A 118 -5.95 14.70 -7.71
C HIS A 118 -7.21 14.07 -7.11
N LYS A 119 -7.13 12.78 -6.74
CA LYS A 119 -8.21 12.02 -6.11
C LYS A 119 -7.64 11.07 -5.08
N LEU A 120 -8.46 10.76 -4.07
CA LEU A 120 -8.21 9.73 -3.08
C LEU A 120 -8.79 8.39 -3.57
N ILE A 121 -8.03 7.31 -3.43
CA ILE A 121 -8.50 5.95 -3.77
C ILE A 121 -9.22 5.39 -2.53
N LEU A 122 -10.55 5.25 -2.58
CA LEU A 122 -11.34 4.69 -1.47
C LEU A 122 -11.70 3.22 -1.75
N LEU A 123 -11.00 2.31 -1.07
CA LEU A 123 -11.32 0.90 -1.03
C LEU A 123 -12.55 0.67 -0.15
N HIS A 124 -13.63 0.12 -0.72
CA HIS A 124 -14.85 -0.18 0.04
C HIS A 124 -15.29 -1.63 -0.14
N GLY A 125 -15.80 -2.23 0.91
CA GLY A 125 -16.22 -3.63 0.92
C GLY A 125 -16.48 -4.15 2.32
N PRO A 126 -16.96 -5.38 2.48
CA PRO A 126 -17.28 -5.92 3.79
C PRO A 126 -16.03 -6.20 4.65
N ASN A 127 -16.21 -6.38 5.95
CA ASN A 127 -15.09 -6.57 6.88
C ASN A 127 -14.34 -7.87 6.57
N GLY A 128 -13.01 -7.83 6.48
CA GLY A 128 -12.23 -9.02 6.11
C GLY A 128 -12.16 -9.32 4.60
N SER A 129 -12.61 -8.42 3.71
CA SER A 129 -12.48 -8.58 2.25
C SER A 129 -11.08 -8.27 1.67
N ALA A 130 -10.01 -8.35 2.47
CA ALA A 130 -8.63 -8.07 2.07
C ALA A 130 -8.26 -6.60 1.73
N LYS A 131 -9.10 -5.60 2.03
CA LYS A 131 -8.76 -4.16 1.84
C LYS A 131 -7.40 -3.77 2.47
N SER A 132 -7.24 -4.00 3.77
CA SER A 132 -5.99 -3.68 4.48
C SER A 132 -4.84 -4.59 4.02
N SER A 133 -5.12 -5.84 3.65
CA SER A 133 -4.11 -6.77 3.12
C SER A 133 -3.52 -6.28 1.79
N LEU A 134 -4.35 -5.73 0.89
CA LEU A 134 -3.92 -5.11 -0.37
C LEU A 134 -3.00 -3.91 -0.12
N VAL A 135 -3.41 -2.99 0.75
CA VAL A 135 -2.60 -1.80 1.06
C VAL A 135 -1.31 -2.18 1.77
N ALA A 136 -1.37 -3.14 2.70
CA ALA A 136 -0.20 -3.65 3.40
C ALA A 136 0.79 -4.38 2.48
N ALA A 137 0.31 -5.09 1.44
CA ALA A 137 1.15 -5.69 0.41
C ALA A 137 1.80 -4.62 -0.47
N LEU A 138 1.04 -3.58 -0.87
CA LEU A 138 1.58 -2.46 -1.62
C LEU A 138 2.67 -1.72 -0.84
N GLN A 139 2.41 -1.33 0.41
CA GLN A 139 3.40 -0.68 1.28
C GLN A 139 4.66 -1.54 1.43
N ARG A 140 4.51 -2.85 1.64
CA ARG A 140 5.67 -3.76 1.75
C ARG A 140 6.46 -3.86 0.45
N ALA A 141 5.78 -3.91 -0.69
CA ALA A 141 6.39 -3.91 -2.01
C ALA A 141 7.19 -2.62 -2.24
N LEU A 142 6.68 -1.47 -1.79
CA LEU A 142 7.37 -0.18 -1.86
C LEU A 142 8.60 -0.12 -0.94
N GLU A 143 8.53 -0.73 0.25
CA GLU A 143 9.69 -0.87 1.13
C GLU A 143 10.81 -1.66 0.44
N ASP A 144 10.51 -2.80 -0.16
CA ASP A 144 11.52 -3.58 -0.91
C ASP A 144 11.99 -2.85 -2.19
N TYR A 145 11.05 -2.27 -2.95
CA TYR A 145 11.36 -1.55 -4.19
C TYR A 145 12.31 -0.37 -3.93
N SER A 146 12.13 0.38 -2.84
CA SER A 146 13.03 1.49 -2.49
C SER A 146 14.49 1.09 -2.26
N ARG A 147 14.74 -0.20 -1.98
CA ARG A 147 16.08 -0.77 -1.82
C ARG A 147 16.71 -1.20 -3.15
N LYS A 148 15.94 -1.26 -4.24
CA LYS A 148 16.45 -1.53 -5.59
C LYS A 148 16.93 -0.23 -6.23
N ASP A 149 17.80 -0.32 -7.23
CA ASP A 149 18.35 0.85 -7.90
C ASP A 149 17.27 1.59 -8.71
N GLU A 150 16.35 0.86 -9.32
CA GLU A 150 15.18 1.40 -10.02
C GLU A 150 14.22 2.12 -9.06
N GLY A 151 14.24 1.80 -7.77
CA GLY A 151 13.42 2.43 -6.73
C GLY A 151 14.17 3.48 -5.90
N ALA A 152 15.34 3.96 -6.35
CA ALA A 152 16.11 4.93 -5.58
C ALA A 152 15.35 6.25 -5.37
N LEU A 153 15.23 6.65 -4.11
CA LEU A 153 14.63 7.91 -3.66
C LEU A 153 15.65 8.72 -2.87
N TYR A 154 15.63 10.04 -3.08
CA TYR A 154 16.56 10.96 -2.44
C TYR A 154 15.82 12.10 -1.77
N ARG A 155 16.34 12.50 -0.61
CA ARG A 155 16.04 13.73 0.11
C ARG A 155 17.33 14.50 0.30
N PHE A 156 17.27 15.67 0.93
CA PHE A 156 18.50 16.37 1.31
C PHE A 156 18.43 16.92 2.72
N ASN A 157 19.62 17.22 3.25
CA ASN A 157 19.87 17.82 4.54
C ASN A 157 20.78 19.04 4.35
N TRP A 158 20.67 20.01 5.25
CA TRP A 158 21.58 21.16 5.34
C TRP A 158 22.66 20.86 6.37
N ILE A 159 23.92 20.91 5.96
CA ILE A 159 25.10 20.66 6.79
C ILE A 159 25.79 21.97 7.10
N PHE A 160 26.02 22.21 8.39
CA PHE A 160 26.77 23.36 8.89
C PHE A 160 28.06 22.86 9.56
N PRO A 161 29.22 23.09 8.92
CA PRO A 161 30.50 22.66 9.47
C PRO A 161 30.91 23.47 10.71
N ASN A 162 31.85 22.93 11.48
CA ASN A 162 32.39 23.61 12.65
C ASN A 162 33.05 24.95 12.30
N GLU A 163 32.75 25.99 13.07
CA GLU A 163 33.35 27.33 12.87
C GLU A 163 34.89 27.30 12.79
N ARG A 164 35.55 26.41 13.56
CA ARG A 164 37.01 26.25 13.56
C ARG A 164 37.56 25.72 12.23
N LEU A 165 36.75 24.92 11.54
CA LEU A 165 37.08 24.31 10.25
C LEU A 165 36.92 25.32 9.11
N VAL A 166 35.94 26.23 9.23
CA VAL A 166 35.66 27.26 8.22
C VAL A 166 36.62 28.45 8.31
N LYS A 167 37.00 28.87 9.52
CA LYS A 167 37.86 30.05 9.73
C LYS A 167 39.36 29.74 9.68
N GLY A 168 39.73 28.46 9.61
CA GLY A 168 41.12 28.01 9.72
C GLY A 168 41.66 28.14 11.15
N SER A 169 42.54 27.22 11.54
CA SER A 169 43.20 27.26 12.85
C SER A 169 44.10 28.49 12.97
N ILE A 170 43.64 29.55 13.66
CA ILE A 170 44.50 30.63 14.15
C ILE A 170 45.24 30.08 15.38
N GLY A 171 46.28 29.30 15.15
CA GLY A 171 47.10 28.70 16.20
C GLY A 171 48.50 28.39 15.69
N PHE A 172 49.52 28.93 16.36
CA PHE A 172 50.94 28.67 16.07
C PHE A 172 51.26 27.19 16.29
N GLY A 173 51.33 26.41 15.21
CA GLY A 173 51.70 25.00 15.25
C GLY A 173 51.22 24.30 13.98
N GLU A 174 52.12 24.12 13.02
CA GLU A 174 51.84 23.55 11.71
C GLU A 174 51.31 22.11 11.78
N THR A 175 50.08 21.91 11.30
CA THR A 175 49.83 20.99 10.20
C THR A 175 48.67 21.57 9.39
N LYS A 176 48.98 22.17 8.24
CA LYS A 176 47.94 22.62 7.29
C LYS A 176 47.16 21.39 6.81
N LEU A 177 46.03 21.08 7.45
CA LEU A 177 44.88 20.55 6.72
C LEU A 177 44.52 21.65 5.72
N GLY A 178 44.72 21.34 4.44
CA GLY A 178 44.94 22.32 3.38
C GLY A 178 43.95 23.48 3.38
N THR A 179 44.46 24.64 3.01
CA THR A 179 43.72 25.78 2.46
C THR A 179 43.10 25.45 1.10
N GLY A 180 42.49 24.27 0.98
CA GLY A 180 41.58 23.94 -0.11
C GLY A 180 40.20 24.36 0.33
N ALA A 181 39.57 25.27 -0.41
CA ALA A 181 38.15 25.54 -0.22
C ALA A 181 37.42 24.20 -0.30
N VAL A 182 36.86 23.73 0.83
CA VAL A 182 36.07 22.51 0.85
C VAL A 182 34.96 22.69 -0.19
N GLU A 183 35.03 21.92 -1.28
CA GLU A 183 34.09 22.03 -2.41
C GLU A 183 32.67 21.61 -1.98
N THR A 184 32.57 20.77 -0.94
CA THR A 184 31.30 20.29 -0.38
C THR A 184 31.43 19.90 1.09
N TYR A 185 30.42 20.22 1.91
CA TYR A 185 30.34 19.81 3.32
C TYR A 185 29.63 18.46 3.51
N SER A 186 29.14 17.83 2.44
CA SER A 186 28.32 16.61 2.51
C SER A 186 29.04 15.40 3.09
N HIS A 187 30.36 15.34 2.99
CA HIS A 187 31.19 14.19 3.40
C HIS A 187 31.97 14.42 4.71
N LEU A 188 31.68 15.51 5.42
CA LEU A 188 32.30 15.79 6.72
C LEU A 188 31.94 14.73 7.75
N GLU A 189 32.90 14.39 8.61
CA GLU A 189 32.69 13.48 9.73
C GLU A 189 31.89 14.16 10.86
N GLY A 190 31.27 13.36 11.73
CA GLY A 190 30.35 13.88 12.76
C GLY A 190 30.98 14.93 13.69
N GLU A 191 32.26 14.79 14.03
CA GLU A 191 33.00 15.76 14.88
C GLU A 191 33.23 17.11 14.19
N GLN A 192 33.07 17.17 12.87
CA GLN A 192 33.29 18.33 12.03
C GLN A 192 32.01 19.11 11.73
N ILE A 193 30.85 18.66 12.23
CA ILE A 193 29.53 19.22 11.94
C ILE A 193 28.95 19.84 13.22
N ASP A 194 28.66 21.14 13.16
CA ASP A 194 28.02 21.88 14.25
C ASP A 194 26.49 21.67 14.25
N ALA A 195 25.88 21.60 13.06
CA ALA A 195 24.45 21.32 12.92
C ALA A 195 24.12 20.59 11.61
N ARG A 196 23.12 19.70 11.68
CA ARG A 196 22.48 19.05 10.53
C ARG A 196 20.98 19.28 10.60
N LEU A 197 20.42 20.00 9.62
CA LEU A 197 18.98 20.23 9.53
C LEU A 197 18.40 19.40 8.39
N ALA A 198 17.53 18.44 8.72
CA ALA A 198 16.85 17.63 7.72
C ALA A 198 15.71 18.40 7.04
N CYS A 199 15.35 17.97 5.82
CA CYS A 199 14.09 18.36 5.19
C CYS A 199 12.99 17.34 5.54
N GLU A 200 12.06 17.71 6.42
CA GLU A 200 10.98 16.82 6.90
C GLU A 200 10.06 16.37 5.76
N MET A 201 9.82 17.28 4.81
CA MET A 201 9.00 17.04 3.63
C MET A 201 9.65 16.10 2.62
N LYS A 202 10.94 15.75 2.79
CA LYS A 202 11.70 14.95 1.81
C LYS A 202 11.63 15.58 0.42
N ASP A 203 11.78 16.91 0.36
CA ASP A 203 11.74 17.67 -0.88
C ASP A 203 12.69 17.08 -1.92
N HIS A 204 12.26 17.16 -3.18
CA HIS A 204 13.08 16.69 -4.29
C HIS A 204 14.40 17.49 -4.34
N PRO A 205 15.58 16.86 -4.43
CA PRO A 205 16.83 17.63 -4.50
C PRO A 205 16.90 18.59 -5.70
N LEU A 206 16.26 18.23 -6.83
CA LEU A 206 16.08 19.13 -7.98
C LEU A 206 15.38 20.46 -7.65
N PHE A 207 14.68 20.58 -6.52
CA PHE A 207 14.10 21.87 -6.08
C PHE A 207 15.14 22.92 -5.70
N LEU A 208 16.40 22.53 -5.52
CA LEU A 208 17.53 23.44 -5.35
C LEU A 208 17.96 24.12 -6.66
N ILE A 209 17.52 23.61 -7.81
CA ILE A 209 17.76 24.22 -9.12
C ILE A 209 16.65 25.25 -9.38
N PRO A 210 16.99 26.47 -9.84
CA PRO A 210 15.99 27.46 -10.23
C PRO A 210 14.96 26.89 -11.21
N ARG A 211 13.68 27.15 -10.96
CA ARG A 211 12.54 26.55 -11.68
C ARG A 211 12.70 26.56 -13.21
N GLY A 212 13.08 27.68 -13.81
CA GLY A 212 13.24 27.80 -15.27
C GLY A 212 14.41 26.98 -15.84
N GLU A 213 15.49 26.76 -15.07
CA GLU A 213 16.58 25.85 -15.46
C GLU A 213 16.15 24.39 -15.27
N ARG A 214 15.46 24.09 -14.16
CA ARG A 214 14.94 22.75 -13.86
C ARG A 214 13.96 22.26 -14.93
N GLN A 215 13.02 23.11 -15.37
CA GLN A 215 12.07 22.77 -16.43
C GLN A 215 12.79 22.42 -17.74
N ARG A 216 13.77 23.22 -18.14
CA ARG A 216 14.60 22.95 -19.34
C ARG A 216 15.39 21.65 -19.20
N LEU A 217 16.03 21.45 -18.05
CA LEU A 217 16.80 20.25 -17.75
C LEU A 217 15.94 18.99 -17.82
N LEU A 218 14.77 19.00 -17.17
CA LEU A 218 13.86 17.87 -17.15
C LEU A 218 13.32 17.56 -18.54
N ALA A 219 12.92 18.57 -19.31
CA ALA A 219 12.44 18.38 -20.68
C ALA A 219 13.50 17.74 -21.58
N ASP A 220 14.74 18.26 -21.53
CA ASP A 220 15.87 17.77 -22.33
C ASP A 220 16.28 16.34 -21.95
N ARG A 221 16.43 16.07 -20.66
CA ARG A 221 17.00 14.81 -20.16
C ARG A 221 15.99 13.67 -20.04
N THR A 222 14.74 13.95 -19.68
CA THR A 222 13.73 12.90 -19.52
C THR A 222 13.03 12.55 -20.83
N LYS A 223 13.00 13.48 -21.80
CA LYS A 223 12.32 13.37 -23.09
C LYS A 223 10.90 12.81 -22.91
N PRO A 224 9.96 13.60 -22.36
CA PRO A 224 8.59 13.16 -22.09
C PRO A 224 7.91 12.65 -23.36
N GLY A 225 7.08 11.61 -23.23
CA GLY A 225 6.42 10.94 -24.35
C GLY A 225 5.35 9.98 -23.86
N ALA A 226 4.88 9.06 -24.71
CA ALA A 226 3.81 8.14 -24.35
C ALA A 226 4.08 7.33 -23.07
N ASP A 227 5.34 6.93 -22.86
CA ASP A 227 5.75 6.03 -21.77
C ASP A 227 6.19 6.77 -20.49
N PHE A 228 6.46 8.08 -20.58
CA PHE A 228 6.94 8.89 -19.47
C PHE A 228 6.36 10.30 -19.52
N GLN A 229 5.70 10.72 -18.46
CA GLN A 229 5.14 12.05 -18.30
C GLN A 229 5.83 12.75 -17.13
N LEU A 230 6.17 14.02 -17.30
CA LEU A 230 6.71 14.82 -16.20
C LEU A 230 5.56 15.29 -15.32
N ALA A 231 5.64 14.96 -14.03
CA ALA A 231 4.68 15.43 -13.06
C ALA A 231 4.81 16.93 -12.83
N ALA A 232 3.67 17.62 -12.73
CA ALA A 232 3.59 19.04 -12.42
C ALA A 232 4.26 19.34 -11.06
N GLY A 233 4.19 18.42 -10.08
CA GLY A 233 4.85 18.57 -8.80
C GLY A 233 6.37 18.71 -8.90
N VAL A 234 7.01 17.99 -9.82
CA VAL A 234 8.47 18.06 -10.03
C VAL A 234 8.85 19.29 -10.89
N LEU A 235 8.02 19.63 -11.87
CA LEU A 235 8.23 20.78 -12.75
C LEU A 235 8.04 22.12 -12.03
N GLU A 236 6.98 22.22 -11.22
CA GLU A 236 6.50 23.47 -10.63
C GLU A 236 6.73 23.57 -9.12
N GLY A 237 7.18 22.48 -8.48
CA GLY A 237 7.44 22.43 -7.04
C GLY A 237 8.53 23.39 -6.58
N GLU A 238 8.44 23.83 -5.34
CA GLU A 238 9.43 24.69 -4.70
C GLU A 238 9.89 24.03 -3.40
N LEU A 239 11.02 24.52 -2.85
CA LEU A 239 11.49 24.11 -1.53
C LEU A 239 10.41 24.38 -0.47
N CYS A 240 10.25 23.46 0.48
CA CYS A 240 9.38 23.65 1.63
C CYS A 240 9.81 24.87 2.44
N HIS A 241 8.90 25.41 3.24
CA HIS A 241 9.06 26.71 3.92
C HIS A 241 10.42 26.86 4.63
N LYS A 242 10.80 25.87 5.46
CA LYS A 242 12.07 25.86 6.18
C LYS A 242 13.27 25.87 5.23
N CYS A 243 13.30 24.97 4.24
CA CYS A 243 14.39 24.87 3.29
C CYS A 243 14.51 26.11 2.40
N ARG A 244 13.39 26.75 2.06
CA ARG A 244 13.38 28.00 1.30
C ARG A 244 14.00 29.15 2.08
N GLN A 245 13.69 29.27 3.37
CA GLN A 245 14.30 30.28 4.24
C GLN A 245 15.81 30.06 4.39
N LEU A 246 16.23 28.81 4.64
CA LEU A 246 17.65 28.46 4.71
C LEU A 246 18.39 28.80 3.41
N TYR A 247 17.84 28.37 2.27
CA TYR A 247 18.41 28.68 0.95
C TYR A 247 18.53 30.19 0.72
N ALA A 248 17.47 30.96 0.97
CA ALA A 248 17.46 32.40 0.74
C ALA A 248 18.48 33.13 1.61
N SER A 249 18.56 32.79 2.90
CA SER A 249 19.50 33.42 3.83
C SER A 249 20.97 33.08 3.52
N LEU A 250 21.25 31.84 3.11
CA LEU A 250 22.59 31.46 2.63
C LEU A 250 22.94 32.14 1.30
N LEU A 251 21.98 32.24 0.37
CA LEU A 251 22.20 32.92 -0.89
C LEU A 251 22.54 34.41 -0.67
N GLN A 252 21.85 35.05 0.27
CA GLN A 252 22.12 36.43 0.66
C GLN A 252 23.51 36.57 1.30
N SER A 253 23.87 35.69 2.25
CA SER A 253 25.18 35.76 2.92
C SER A 253 26.35 35.51 1.97
N TYR A 254 26.13 34.74 0.92
CA TYR A 254 27.11 34.47 -0.14
C TYR A 254 27.01 35.41 -1.35
N ASN A 255 26.29 36.53 -1.25
CA ASN A 255 26.15 37.52 -2.31
C ASN A 255 25.68 36.92 -3.66
N GLY A 256 24.76 35.96 -3.62
CA GLY A 256 24.18 35.32 -4.80
C GLY A 256 24.95 34.12 -5.34
N ASP A 257 26.05 33.70 -4.71
CA ASP A 257 26.83 32.54 -5.15
C ASP A 257 26.15 31.21 -4.76
N VAL A 258 25.36 30.67 -5.70
CA VAL A 258 24.63 29.40 -5.53
C VAL A 258 25.57 28.23 -5.27
N LEU A 259 26.78 28.21 -5.87
CA LEU A 259 27.71 27.11 -5.66
C LEU A 259 28.16 27.02 -4.21
N LYS A 260 28.29 28.15 -3.51
CA LYS A 260 28.55 28.17 -2.05
C LYS A 260 27.37 27.68 -1.23
N VAL A 261 26.14 28.02 -1.62
CA VAL A 261 24.92 27.49 -0.97
C VAL A 261 24.86 25.97 -1.10
N LEU A 262 25.13 25.44 -2.30
CA LEU A 262 25.06 24.01 -2.58
C LEU A 262 26.11 23.17 -1.81
N ARG A 263 27.20 23.78 -1.32
CA ARG A 263 28.17 23.09 -0.43
C ARG A 263 27.52 22.60 0.85
N HIS A 264 26.48 23.28 1.32
CA HIS A 264 25.72 22.89 2.52
C HIS A 264 24.73 21.76 2.25
N VAL A 265 24.52 21.34 1.00
CA VAL A 265 23.52 20.34 0.66
C VAL A 265 24.13 18.94 0.72
N GLN A 266 23.65 18.13 1.64
CA GLN A 266 23.90 16.69 1.68
C GLN A 266 22.68 15.95 1.16
N VAL A 267 22.76 15.39 -0.04
CA VAL A 267 21.72 14.53 -0.60
C VAL A 267 21.86 13.14 0.03
N GLU A 268 20.73 12.55 0.43
CA GLU A 268 20.69 11.29 1.15
C GLU A 268 19.68 10.36 0.48
N ARG A 269 20.10 9.12 0.19
CA ARG A 269 19.18 8.06 -0.23
C ARG A 269 18.32 7.67 0.96
N PHE A 270 17.01 7.75 0.82
CA PHE A 270 16.08 7.27 1.84
C PHE A 270 15.28 6.08 1.34
N TYR A 271 14.90 5.21 2.27
CA TYR A 271 14.15 4.00 1.99
C TYR A 271 12.76 4.13 2.60
N MET A 272 11.75 3.65 1.88
CA MET A 272 10.41 3.62 2.42
C MET A 272 10.35 2.65 3.61
N SER A 273 9.64 3.05 4.64
CA SER A 273 9.42 2.23 5.82
C SER A 273 8.09 2.58 6.48
N ARG A 274 7.25 1.56 6.64
CA ARG A 274 6.01 1.65 7.41
C ARG A 274 6.29 1.74 8.90
N ARG A 275 7.19 0.88 9.40
CA ARG A 275 7.59 0.83 10.81
C ARG A 275 8.10 2.18 11.31
N TYR A 276 8.89 2.87 10.49
CA TYR A 276 9.45 4.18 10.83
C TYR A 276 8.68 5.37 10.22
N MET A 277 7.54 5.12 9.57
CA MET A 277 6.70 6.14 8.93
C MET A 277 7.50 7.05 7.96
N ILE A 278 8.20 6.44 7.00
CA ILE A 278 8.97 7.14 5.96
C ILE A 278 8.35 6.79 4.60
N GLY A 279 7.59 7.71 4.02
CA GLY A 279 6.97 7.54 2.68
C GLY A 279 5.89 6.45 2.59
N ALA A 280 5.65 5.67 3.65
CA ALA A 280 4.56 4.71 3.76
C ALA A 280 3.95 4.84 5.15
N VAL A 281 2.75 5.39 5.25
CA VAL A 281 2.10 5.70 6.53
C VAL A 281 0.67 5.21 6.54
N THR A 282 0.22 4.67 7.67
CA THR A 282 -1.18 4.35 7.93
C THR A 282 -1.70 5.23 9.06
N VAL A 283 -2.76 5.97 8.77
CA VAL A 283 -3.50 6.83 9.69
C VAL A 283 -4.70 6.05 10.18
N GLU A 284 -4.74 5.78 11.48
CA GLU A 284 -5.87 5.12 12.13
C GLU A 284 -6.99 6.13 12.47
N PRO A 285 -8.22 5.68 12.75
CA PRO A 285 -9.32 6.55 13.18
C PRO A 285 -9.05 7.14 14.57
N GLN A 286 -8.30 8.24 14.61
CA GLN A 286 -7.98 8.97 15.84
C GLN A 286 -8.41 10.45 15.73
N MET A 287 -8.55 11.09 16.89
CA MET A 287 -9.00 12.50 16.98
C MET A 287 -7.86 13.51 16.77
N SER A 288 -6.61 13.07 16.68
CA SER A 288 -5.45 13.95 16.48
C SER A 288 -5.42 14.57 15.08
N VAL A 289 -4.64 15.66 14.97
CA VAL A 289 -4.36 16.30 13.68
C VAL A 289 -3.40 15.46 12.86
N ASP A 290 -3.60 15.43 11.55
CA ASP A 290 -2.80 14.62 10.62
C ASP A 290 -1.50 15.33 10.17
N ALA A 291 -1.36 16.61 10.53
CA ALA A 291 -0.13 17.38 10.44
C ALA A 291 -0.15 18.54 11.44
N ASP A 292 1.02 18.88 11.97
CA ASP A 292 1.26 20.04 12.84
C ASP A 292 2.70 20.54 12.65
N TYR A 293 3.13 21.57 13.37
CA TYR A 293 4.49 22.11 13.31
C TYR A 293 5.01 22.57 14.68
N ARG A 294 6.33 22.56 14.83
CA ARG A 294 7.03 23.07 16.02
C ARG A 294 8.14 24.04 15.62
N GLN A 295 8.45 25.01 16.47
CA GLN A 295 9.56 25.92 16.22
C GLN A 295 10.89 25.25 16.59
N VAL A 296 11.92 25.47 15.77
CA VAL A 296 13.29 25.00 16.03
C VAL A 296 13.96 25.93 17.05
N THR A 297 13.57 25.84 18.32
CA THR A 297 14.08 26.74 19.38
C THR A 297 14.78 26.04 20.53
N ALA A 298 14.59 24.73 20.69
CA ALA A 298 14.97 24.01 21.91
C ALA A 298 16.18 23.08 21.77
N ASP A 299 16.78 22.97 20.59
CA ASP A 299 17.89 22.05 20.34
C ASP A 299 19.24 22.78 20.31
N LYS A 300 20.30 22.13 20.82
CA LYS A 300 21.67 22.66 20.82
C LYS A 300 22.14 23.05 19.41
N SER A 301 21.55 22.40 18.40
CA SER A 301 21.75 22.66 16.98
C SER A 301 21.37 24.08 16.54
N HIS A 302 20.35 24.73 17.13
CA HIS A 302 19.96 26.09 16.73
C HIS A 302 21.04 27.13 17.10
N GLY A 303 21.64 27.00 18.30
CA GLY A 303 22.76 27.85 18.73
C GLY A 303 24.05 27.60 17.94
N ALA A 304 24.15 26.46 17.26
CA ALA A 304 25.27 26.07 16.43
C ALA A 304 25.11 26.48 14.95
N LEU A 305 23.97 27.09 14.58
CA LEU A 305 23.78 27.63 13.23
C LEU A 305 24.61 28.90 13.04
N PRO A 306 25.05 29.21 11.80
CA PRO A 306 25.63 30.51 11.47
C PRO A 306 24.75 31.67 11.92
N GLY A 307 25.35 32.79 12.35
CA GLY A 307 24.61 33.96 12.86
C GLY A 307 23.53 34.51 11.92
N THR A 308 23.70 34.33 10.60
CA THR A 308 22.69 34.68 9.57
C THR A 308 21.40 33.84 9.67
N LEU A 309 21.48 32.65 10.27
CA LEU A 309 20.37 31.71 10.42
C LEU A 309 19.79 31.69 11.83
N GLN A 310 20.57 32.07 12.86
CA GLN A 310 20.11 32.13 14.26
C GLN A 310 18.94 33.10 14.49
N ASN A 311 18.78 34.09 13.62
CA ASN A 311 17.70 35.07 13.71
C ASN A 311 16.41 34.63 12.98
N LEU A 312 16.39 33.44 12.37
CA LEU A 312 15.23 32.95 11.62
C LEU A 312 14.32 32.13 12.53
N SER A 313 13.02 32.43 12.48
CA SER A 313 12.00 31.54 13.06
C SER A 313 11.78 30.36 12.13
N LEU A 314 12.58 29.30 12.31
CA LEU A 314 12.44 28.04 11.58
C LEU A 314 11.34 27.18 12.21
N TYR A 315 10.47 26.61 11.36
CA TYR A 315 9.41 25.70 11.77
C TYR A 315 9.58 24.33 11.11
N GLU A 316 9.48 23.28 11.92
CA GLU A 316 9.51 21.89 11.48
C GLU A 316 8.09 21.33 11.44
N PRO A 317 7.57 20.98 10.25
CA PRO A 317 6.32 20.26 10.16
C PRO A 317 6.53 18.81 10.59
N PHE A 318 5.53 18.22 11.25
CA PHE A 318 5.51 16.81 11.62
C PHE A 318 4.10 16.23 11.51
N GLY A 319 3.99 14.91 11.67
CA GLY A 319 2.73 14.18 11.63
C GLY A 319 2.58 13.32 10.36
N PRO A 320 1.51 12.51 10.29
CA PRO A 320 1.33 11.51 9.25
C PRO A 320 1.44 12.02 7.81
N LEU A 321 0.89 13.20 7.49
CA LEU A 321 0.97 13.76 6.13
C LEU A 321 2.41 14.12 5.73
N VAL A 322 3.20 14.61 6.69
CA VAL A 322 4.61 14.97 6.48
C VAL A 322 5.45 13.71 6.33
N SER A 323 5.26 12.75 7.24
CA SER A 323 5.96 11.46 7.27
C SER A 323 5.70 10.64 6.00
N GLY A 324 4.46 10.61 5.52
CA GLY A 324 4.04 9.89 4.31
C GLY A 324 4.30 10.62 3.00
N ASN A 325 4.87 11.82 3.02
CA ASN A 325 5.25 12.54 1.80
C ASN A 325 6.25 11.73 0.97
N ARG A 326 6.24 11.92 -0.36
CA ARG A 326 7.03 11.15 -1.35
C ARG A 326 6.63 9.68 -1.47
N GLY A 327 5.38 9.34 -1.18
CA GLY A 327 4.93 7.95 -1.20
C GLY A 327 3.43 7.74 -1.02
N VAL A 328 3.04 6.86 -0.09
CA VAL A 328 1.65 6.46 0.12
C VAL A 328 1.18 6.73 1.55
N ILE A 329 -0.01 7.31 1.66
CA ILE A 329 -0.71 7.51 2.94
C ILE A 329 -2.02 6.73 2.88
N GLU A 330 -2.17 5.77 3.78
CA GLU A 330 -3.39 5.01 4.00
C GLU A 330 -4.22 5.63 5.12
N PHE A 331 -5.49 5.93 4.88
CA PHE A 331 -6.46 6.22 5.93
C PHE A 331 -7.28 4.96 6.21
N SER A 332 -6.98 4.29 7.32
CA SER A 332 -7.68 3.08 7.74
C SER A 332 -9.07 3.44 8.27
N ASP A 333 -10.12 2.78 7.76
CA ASP A 333 -11.51 3.01 8.16
C ASP A 333 -11.91 4.50 8.21
N LEU A 334 -11.58 5.26 7.14
CA LEU A 334 -11.74 6.71 7.05
C LEU A 334 -13.09 7.21 7.59
N LEU A 335 -14.20 6.60 7.17
CA LEU A 335 -15.55 7.06 7.52
C LEU A 335 -15.99 6.74 8.98
N LYS A 336 -15.11 6.18 9.82
CA LYS A 336 -15.38 6.06 11.28
C LYS A 336 -15.19 7.38 12.02
N ARG A 337 -14.34 8.27 11.52
CA ARG A 337 -14.13 9.61 12.11
C ARG A 337 -15.18 10.59 11.54
N PRO A 338 -15.67 11.56 12.33
CA PRO A 338 -16.59 12.58 11.84
C PRO A 338 -16.05 13.30 10.60
N LEU A 339 -16.91 13.50 9.59
CA LEU A 339 -16.53 14.09 8.29
C LEU A 339 -15.90 15.49 8.42
N GLU A 340 -16.30 16.25 9.44
CA GLU A 340 -15.74 17.56 9.76
C GLU A 340 -14.21 17.53 9.87
N HIS A 341 -13.66 16.45 10.40
CA HIS A 341 -12.22 16.30 10.53
C HIS A 341 -11.49 15.98 9.22
N TYR A 342 -12.21 15.61 8.16
CA TYR A 342 -11.65 15.39 6.83
C TYR A 342 -11.92 16.54 5.86
N LYS A 343 -12.52 17.65 6.32
CA LYS A 343 -12.74 18.81 5.45
C LYS A 343 -11.43 19.37 4.88
N TYR A 344 -10.33 19.31 5.64
CA TYR A 344 -9.02 19.70 5.12
C TYR A 344 -8.57 18.76 3.99
N LEU A 345 -8.89 17.46 4.10
CA LEU A 345 -8.48 16.41 3.16
C LEU A 345 -9.12 16.65 1.79
N LEU A 346 -10.34 17.18 1.73
CA LEU A 346 -11.01 17.55 0.47
C LEU A 346 -10.18 18.51 -0.39
N GLY A 347 -9.76 19.63 0.21
CA GLY A 347 -8.91 20.60 -0.48
C GLY A 347 -7.53 20.02 -0.80
N THR A 348 -7.00 19.23 0.13
CA THR A 348 -5.68 18.60 0.00
C THR A 348 -5.64 17.60 -1.15
N VAL A 349 -6.67 16.78 -1.31
CA VAL A 349 -6.77 15.78 -2.38
C VAL A 349 -6.79 16.42 -3.77
N GLU A 350 -7.44 17.59 -3.91
CA GLU A 350 -7.53 18.27 -5.22
C GLU A 350 -6.26 19.02 -5.59
N THR A 351 -5.66 19.69 -4.61
CA THR A 351 -4.58 20.66 -4.82
C THR A 351 -3.20 20.07 -4.53
N GLY A 352 -3.14 18.98 -3.78
CA GLY A 352 -1.91 18.49 -3.15
C GLY A 352 -1.43 19.40 -2.01
N ILE A 353 -2.27 20.29 -1.47
CA ILE A 353 -1.85 21.29 -0.47
C ILE A 353 -2.65 21.16 0.81
N ALA A 354 -1.95 20.95 1.93
CA ALA A 354 -2.52 21.06 3.28
C ALA A 354 -2.11 22.39 3.91
N ARG A 355 -3.09 23.18 4.37
CA ARG A 355 -2.84 24.50 4.95
C ARG A 355 -2.49 24.40 6.44
N MET A 356 -1.32 24.91 6.82
CA MET A 356 -0.96 25.18 8.22
C MET A 356 -1.11 26.67 8.52
N ASN A 357 -1.00 27.06 9.79
CA ASN A 357 -1.14 28.46 10.19
C ASN A 357 -0.04 29.37 9.62
N HIS A 358 1.20 28.87 9.51
CA HIS A 358 2.36 29.67 9.09
C HIS A 358 2.81 29.43 7.64
N PHE A 359 2.46 28.27 7.06
CA PHE A 359 2.93 27.88 5.73
C PHE A 359 1.98 26.83 5.11
N LEU A 360 2.21 26.54 3.84
CA LEU A 360 1.49 25.49 3.10
C LEU A 360 2.37 24.24 2.99
N LEU A 361 1.79 23.08 3.27
CA LEU A 361 2.40 21.78 3.02
C LEU A 361 2.05 21.34 1.60
N HIS A 362 3.06 21.23 0.74
CA HIS A 362 2.91 20.65 -0.59
C HIS A 362 3.19 19.14 -0.51
N LEU A 363 2.17 18.34 -0.79
CA LEU A 363 2.21 16.89 -0.72
C LEU A 363 2.40 16.28 -2.11
N ASP A 364 3.37 15.39 -2.18
CA ASP A 364 3.59 14.44 -3.26
C ASP A 364 3.34 13.03 -2.71
N SER A 365 2.06 12.65 -2.58
CA SER A 365 1.66 11.35 -2.06
C SER A 365 0.40 10.84 -2.75
N VAL A 366 0.33 9.51 -2.93
CA VAL A 366 -0.92 8.84 -3.25
C VAL A 366 -1.69 8.59 -1.96
N LEU A 367 -2.93 9.07 -1.93
CA LEU A 367 -3.83 8.90 -0.80
C LEU A 367 -4.76 7.71 -1.06
N ILE A 368 -4.68 6.70 -0.20
CA ILE A 368 -5.56 5.52 -0.22
C ILE A 368 -6.35 5.54 1.08
N ALA A 369 -7.62 5.17 1.04
CA ALA A 369 -8.41 4.97 2.24
C ALA A 369 -9.16 3.65 2.16
N SER A 370 -9.55 3.13 3.31
CA SER A 370 -10.48 2.00 3.41
C SER A 370 -11.74 2.39 4.16
N THR A 371 -12.86 1.74 3.82
CA THR A 371 -14.11 1.86 4.58
C THR A 371 -14.95 0.58 4.45
N ASN A 372 -15.87 0.39 5.39
CA ASN A 372 -16.87 -0.67 5.30
C ASN A 372 -18.11 -0.20 4.51
N GLU A 373 -18.91 -1.18 4.07
CA GLU A 373 -20.09 -0.89 3.26
C GLU A 373 -21.18 -0.13 4.01
N LYS A 374 -21.32 -0.33 5.32
CA LYS A 374 -22.34 0.36 6.15
C LYS A 374 -22.04 1.86 6.23
N HIS A 375 -20.81 2.24 6.56
CA HIS A 375 -20.38 3.64 6.62
C HIS A 375 -20.42 4.29 5.25
N LEU A 376 -20.02 3.61 4.17
CA LEU A 376 -20.15 4.17 2.83
C LEU A 376 -21.60 4.39 2.41
N SER A 377 -22.51 3.47 2.76
CA SER A 377 -23.93 3.61 2.44
C SER A 377 -24.54 4.79 3.18
N ALA A 378 -24.31 4.90 4.49
CA ALA A 378 -24.72 6.06 5.29
C ALA A 378 -24.13 7.37 4.74
N PHE A 379 -22.85 7.35 4.36
CA PHE A 379 -22.19 8.53 3.81
C PHE A 379 -22.80 8.99 2.49
N LYS A 380 -23.23 8.07 1.61
CA LYS A 380 -23.90 8.41 0.34
C LYS A 380 -25.24 9.11 0.52
N GLU A 381 -25.90 8.93 1.66
CA GLU A 381 -27.17 9.57 2.00
C GLU A 381 -26.97 11.00 2.55
N MET A 382 -25.75 11.36 2.94
CA MET A 382 -25.43 12.69 3.45
C MET A 382 -25.27 13.71 2.31
N GLY A 383 -25.67 14.97 2.55
CA GLY A 383 -25.53 16.06 1.58
C GLY A 383 -24.08 16.34 1.15
N ASP A 384 -23.12 16.06 2.03
CA ASP A 384 -21.68 16.25 1.75
C ASP A 384 -21.14 15.30 0.68
N PHE A 385 -21.79 14.15 0.42
CA PHE A 385 -21.30 13.15 -0.53
C PHE A 385 -21.02 13.72 -1.92
N ALA A 386 -21.85 14.65 -2.38
CA ALA A 386 -21.68 15.30 -3.69
C ALA A 386 -20.32 16.00 -3.81
N SER A 387 -19.84 16.63 -2.73
CA SER A 387 -18.53 17.27 -2.68
C SER A 387 -17.39 16.24 -2.73
N PHE A 388 -17.53 15.12 -2.03
CA PHE A 388 -16.51 14.06 -2.02
C PHE A 388 -16.46 13.26 -3.32
N LYS A 389 -17.59 13.08 -4.01
CA LYS A 389 -17.70 12.24 -5.22
C LYS A 389 -16.71 12.63 -6.32
N GLY A 390 -16.45 13.92 -6.52
CA GLY A 390 -15.47 14.40 -7.51
C GLY A 390 -14.02 14.14 -7.14
N ARG A 391 -13.75 13.90 -5.85
CA ARG A 391 -12.42 13.83 -5.23
C ARG A 391 -12.05 12.40 -4.82
N ILE A 392 -12.95 11.43 -4.97
CA ILE A 392 -12.75 10.04 -4.58
C ILE A 392 -12.93 9.12 -5.80
N GLU A 393 -11.98 8.20 -5.97
CA GLU A 393 -12.14 7.01 -6.82
C GLU A 393 -12.60 5.83 -5.95
N LEU A 394 -13.83 5.35 -6.17
CA LEU A 394 -14.36 4.20 -5.44
C LEU A 394 -13.85 2.90 -6.06
N VAL A 395 -13.18 2.09 -5.26
CA VAL A 395 -12.74 0.75 -5.66
C VAL A 395 -13.40 -0.27 -4.75
N ARG A 396 -14.26 -1.09 -5.33
CA ARG A 396 -14.99 -2.15 -4.62
C ARG A 396 -14.08 -3.35 -4.36
N VAL A 397 -14.12 -3.89 -3.16
CA VAL A 397 -13.36 -5.07 -2.72
C VAL A 397 -14.33 -6.10 -2.12
N PRO A 398 -14.92 -6.98 -2.94
CA PRO A 398 -15.89 -7.99 -2.49
C PRO A 398 -15.21 -9.13 -1.72
N TYR A 399 -15.98 -9.96 -1.02
CA TYR A 399 -15.49 -11.27 -0.59
C TYR A 399 -15.15 -12.17 -1.78
N LEU A 400 -14.26 -13.14 -1.56
CA LEU A 400 -13.95 -14.15 -2.58
C LEU A 400 -15.17 -15.04 -2.81
N ARG A 401 -15.41 -15.39 -4.08
CA ARG A 401 -16.55 -16.16 -4.56
C ARG A 401 -16.14 -17.50 -5.19
N ARG A 402 -14.92 -17.94 -4.89
CA ARG A 402 -14.27 -19.14 -5.43
C ARG A 402 -13.70 -19.94 -4.27
N ILE A 403 -14.01 -21.24 -4.22
CA ILE A 403 -13.70 -22.10 -3.08
C ILE A 403 -12.18 -22.26 -2.97
N GLY A 404 -11.50 -22.61 -4.07
CA GLY A 404 -10.04 -22.76 -4.08
C GLY A 404 -9.28 -21.47 -3.75
N GLU A 405 -9.83 -20.29 -4.10
CA GLU A 405 -9.23 -19.01 -3.69
C GLU A 405 -9.40 -18.76 -2.18
N GLU A 406 -10.59 -19.04 -1.63
CA GLU A 406 -10.86 -18.85 -0.20
C GLU A 406 -10.08 -19.87 0.66
N GLU A 407 -9.97 -21.12 0.22
CA GLU A 407 -9.19 -22.16 0.90
C GLU A 407 -7.72 -21.72 1.09
N ARG A 408 -7.10 -21.21 0.01
CA ARG A 408 -5.71 -20.72 0.05
C ARG A 408 -5.49 -19.59 1.06
N VAL A 409 -6.54 -18.81 1.38
CA VAL A 409 -6.47 -17.75 2.41
C VAL A 409 -6.30 -18.35 3.81
N TYR A 410 -6.77 -19.57 4.03
CA TYR A 410 -6.67 -20.29 5.29
C TYR A 410 -5.35 -21.06 5.37
N GLU A 411 -5.04 -21.89 4.36
CA GLU A 411 -3.86 -22.75 4.35
C GLU A 411 -2.55 -22.03 4.67
N PHE A 412 -2.36 -20.82 4.14
CA PHE A 412 -1.11 -20.06 4.28
C PHE A 412 -0.73 -19.80 5.75
N LYS A 413 -1.70 -19.60 6.64
CA LYS A 413 -1.43 -19.32 8.07
C LYS A 413 -1.62 -20.52 8.97
N LEU A 414 -2.35 -21.54 8.54
CA LEU A 414 -2.67 -22.69 9.38
C LEU A 414 -1.42 -23.45 9.85
N LYS A 415 -0.42 -23.62 8.97
CA LYS A 415 0.80 -24.38 9.29
C LYS A 415 1.59 -23.80 10.46
N GLU A 416 1.57 -22.48 10.61
CA GLU A 416 2.28 -21.77 11.69
C GLU A 416 1.42 -21.65 12.95
N SER A 417 0.10 -21.46 12.81
CA SER A 417 -0.77 -21.12 13.93
C SER A 417 -1.37 -22.31 14.68
N VAL A 418 -1.56 -23.46 14.02
CA VAL A 418 -2.34 -24.58 14.59
C VAL A 418 -1.50 -25.49 15.47
N GLY A 419 -0.20 -25.62 15.20
CA GLY A 419 0.72 -26.45 16.02
C GLY A 419 0.36 -27.95 16.10
N LYS A 420 -0.64 -28.40 15.32
CA LYS A 420 -1.12 -29.78 15.19
C LYS A 420 -1.19 -30.16 13.72
N HIS A 421 -1.28 -31.46 13.44
CA HIS A 421 -1.58 -31.96 12.11
C HIS A 421 -2.92 -31.38 11.61
N VAL A 422 -2.96 -31.00 10.33
CA VAL A 422 -4.17 -30.56 9.62
C VAL A 422 -4.53 -31.67 8.65
N ALA A 423 -5.70 -32.28 8.84
CA ALA A 423 -6.19 -33.31 7.94
C ALA A 423 -6.57 -32.70 6.57
N PRO A 424 -6.49 -33.48 5.48
CA PRO A 424 -6.98 -33.05 4.16
C PRO A 424 -8.41 -32.50 4.24
N HIS A 425 -8.72 -31.54 3.37
CA HIS A 425 -10.05 -30.91 3.24
C HIS A 425 -10.56 -30.15 4.47
N ALA A 426 -9.81 -30.05 5.57
CA ALA A 426 -10.26 -29.33 6.76
C ALA A 426 -10.45 -27.82 6.49
N THR A 427 -9.56 -27.23 5.70
CA THR A 427 -9.70 -25.84 5.22
C THR A 427 -10.71 -25.71 4.10
N TRP A 428 -10.82 -26.74 3.25
CA TRP A 428 -11.75 -26.78 2.14
C TRP A 428 -13.21 -26.69 2.61
N VAL A 429 -13.63 -27.46 3.63
CA VAL A 429 -15.03 -27.41 4.12
C VAL A 429 -15.42 -26.03 4.65
N ALA A 430 -14.50 -25.34 5.33
CA ALA A 430 -14.69 -23.95 5.75
C ALA A 430 -14.81 -22.99 4.56
N ALA A 431 -13.96 -23.17 3.54
CA ALA A 431 -13.95 -22.34 2.35
C ALA A 431 -15.21 -22.54 1.50
N ALA A 432 -15.65 -23.79 1.33
CA ALA A 432 -16.86 -24.16 0.62
C ALA A 432 -18.07 -23.50 1.29
N TRP A 433 -18.25 -23.70 2.59
CA TRP A 433 -19.33 -23.05 3.34
C TRP A 433 -19.26 -21.52 3.24
N ALA A 434 -18.09 -20.92 3.47
CA ALA A 434 -17.92 -19.47 3.40
C ALA A 434 -18.32 -18.91 2.03
N VAL A 435 -17.91 -19.54 0.93
CA VAL A 435 -18.28 -19.13 -0.42
C VAL A 435 -19.79 -19.24 -0.64
N LEU A 436 -20.43 -20.35 -0.23
CA LEU A 436 -21.88 -20.52 -0.33
C LEU A 436 -22.65 -19.39 0.35
N THR A 437 -22.21 -18.94 1.53
CA THR A 437 -22.85 -17.80 2.24
C THR A 437 -22.76 -16.45 1.49
N ARG A 438 -21.86 -16.33 0.50
CA ARG A 438 -21.55 -15.07 -0.21
C ARG A 438 -22.19 -14.98 -1.60
N LEU A 439 -22.63 -16.10 -2.14
CA LEU A 439 -23.26 -16.21 -3.44
C LEU A 439 -24.71 -15.72 -3.40
N LYS A 440 -25.19 -15.20 -4.52
CA LYS A 440 -26.57 -14.75 -4.69
C LYS A 440 -27.26 -15.52 -5.79
N LYS A 441 -28.58 -15.67 -5.68
CA LYS A 441 -29.39 -16.24 -6.77
C LYS A 441 -29.20 -15.39 -8.04
N PRO A 442 -28.92 -16.02 -9.20
CA PRO A 442 -28.88 -15.30 -10.47
C PRO A 442 -30.19 -14.56 -10.75
N VAL A 443 -30.10 -13.39 -11.37
CA VAL A 443 -31.30 -12.62 -11.73
C VAL A 443 -31.84 -13.16 -13.05
N SER A 444 -32.73 -14.15 -12.98
CA SER A 444 -33.21 -14.91 -14.14
C SER A 444 -33.80 -14.02 -15.25
N ASP A 445 -34.44 -12.90 -14.90
CA ASP A 445 -34.99 -11.91 -15.84
C ASP A 445 -33.94 -11.24 -16.75
N ARG A 446 -32.65 -11.31 -16.43
CA ARG A 446 -31.57 -10.79 -17.29
C ARG A 446 -31.29 -11.70 -18.49
N TYR A 447 -31.68 -12.96 -18.40
CA TYR A 447 -31.40 -13.96 -19.41
C TYR A 447 -32.65 -14.30 -20.22
N LYS A 448 -32.46 -14.87 -21.42
CA LYS A 448 -33.54 -15.25 -22.34
C LYS A 448 -33.49 -16.73 -22.65
N GLY A 449 -34.63 -17.29 -23.06
CA GLY A 449 -34.73 -18.67 -23.52
C GLY A 449 -34.33 -19.68 -22.44
N ASP A 450 -33.58 -20.70 -22.83
CA ASP A 450 -33.16 -21.78 -21.93
C ASP A 450 -32.22 -21.29 -20.82
N LEU A 451 -31.40 -20.26 -21.07
CA LEU A 451 -30.53 -19.67 -20.04
C LEU A 451 -31.31 -19.08 -18.87
N ARG A 452 -32.52 -18.53 -19.11
CA ARG A 452 -33.39 -18.05 -18.03
C ARG A 452 -33.79 -19.18 -17.09
N LYS A 453 -34.17 -20.34 -17.64
CA LYS A 453 -34.53 -21.53 -16.86
C LYS A 453 -33.32 -22.09 -16.11
N LEU A 454 -32.16 -22.11 -16.78
CA LEU A 454 -30.90 -22.54 -16.16
C LEU A 454 -30.52 -21.63 -14.99
N ALA A 455 -30.60 -20.31 -15.17
CA ALA A 455 -30.31 -19.32 -14.13
C ALA A 455 -31.25 -19.43 -12.93
N ASP A 456 -32.54 -19.69 -13.18
CA ASP A 456 -33.56 -19.78 -12.13
C ASP A 456 -33.42 -21.03 -11.25
N HIS A 457 -32.97 -22.14 -11.83
CA HIS A 457 -32.79 -23.41 -11.14
C HIS A 457 -31.32 -23.72 -10.75
N LEU A 458 -30.41 -22.76 -10.89
CA LEU A 458 -29.00 -22.98 -10.54
C LEU A 458 -28.84 -22.97 -9.02
N THR A 459 -28.42 -24.09 -8.42
CA THR A 459 -28.25 -24.16 -6.96
C THR A 459 -26.98 -23.42 -6.51
N PRO A 460 -26.86 -23.06 -5.21
CA PRO A 460 -25.66 -22.40 -4.69
C PRO A 460 -24.37 -23.19 -4.94
N LEU A 461 -24.38 -24.50 -4.70
CA LEU A 461 -23.22 -25.37 -4.91
C LEU A 461 -22.86 -25.49 -6.41
N GLU A 462 -23.87 -25.66 -7.27
CA GLU A 462 -23.67 -25.67 -8.72
C GLU A 462 -23.05 -24.36 -9.21
N LYS A 463 -23.50 -23.21 -8.68
CA LYS A 463 -22.94 -21.89 -8.98
C LYS A 463 -21.50 -21.75 -8.48
N ALA A 464 -21.20 -22.25 -7.27
CA ALA A 464 -19.85 -22.22 -6.70
C ALA A 464 -18.86 -23.03 -7.55
N ARG A 465 -19.20 -24.28 -7.91
CA ARG A 465 -18.40 -25.13 -8.81
C ARG A 465 -18.22 -24.51 -10.20
N LEU A 466 -19.26 -23.86 -10.72
CA LEU A 466 -19.19 -23.16 -12.00
C LEU A 466 -18.21 -21.97 -11.94
N TYR A 467 -18.18 -21.23 -10.84
CA TYR A 467 -17.27 -20.08 -10.66
C TYR A 467 -15.82 -20.48 -10.43
N ASP A 468 -15.61 -21.59 -9.72
CA ASP A 468 -14.28 -22.05 -9.32
C ASP A 468 -13.61 -22.85 -10.44
N GLU A 469 -14.28 -23.90 -10.91
CA GLU A 469 -13.72 -24.87 -11.88
C GLU A 469 -14.26 -24.69 -13.30
N GLY A 470 -15.38 -23.97 -13.46
CA GLY A 470 -16.12 -23.99 -14.72
C GLY A 470 -16.85 -25.31 -14.94
N ARG A 471 -17.08 -26.10 -13.87
CA ARG A 471 -17.89 -27.33 -13.91
C ARG A 471 -19.36 -26.95 -13.97
N ALA A 472 -20.05 -27.40 -15.03
CA ALA A 472 -21.50 -27.23 -15.14
C ALA A 472 -22.21 -28.34 -14.37
N PRO A 473 -23.46 -28.14 -13.92
CA PRO A 473 -24.19 -29.18 -13.20
C PRO A 473 -24.32 -30.48 -13.99
N ASP A 474 -24.12 -31.61 -13.32
CA ASP A 474 -24.10 -32.94 -13.95
C ASP A 474 -25.48 -33.36 -14.51
N ARG A 475 -26.56 -32.77 -13.99
CA ARG A 475 -27.93 -32.94 -14.50
C ARG A 475 -28.20 -32.26 -15.85
N LEU A 476 -27.32 -31.38 -16.33
CA LEU A 476 -27.53 -30.65 -17.59
C LEU A 476 -27.08 -31.47 -18.80
N SER A 477 -27.82 -31.33 -19.91
CA SER A 477 -27.36 -31.84 -21.19
C SER A 477 -26.07 -31.15 -21.66
N SER A 478 -25.28 -31.81 -22.53
CA SER A 478 -24.04 -31.22 -23.05
C SER A 478 -24.25 -29.89 -23.78
N GLN A 479 -25.42 -29.68 -24.39
CA GLN A 479 -25.79 -28.40 -25.02
C GLN A 479 -26.00 -27.31 -23.98
N GLN A 480 -26.82 -27.57 -22.95
CA GLN A 480 -27.08 -26.63 -21.86
C GLN A 480 -25.81 -26.29 -21.07
N ALA A 481 -24.95 -27.28 -20.80
CA ALA A 481 -23.68 -27.07 -20.13
C ALA A 481 -22.74 -26.14 -20.92
N ARG A 482 -22.66 -26.30 -22.25
CA ARG A 482 -21.87 -25.40 -23.12
C ARG A 482 -22.43 -23.98 -23.13
N GLU A 483 -23.75 -23.85 -23.19
CA GLU A 483 -24.42 -22.55 -23.19
C GLU A 483 -24.22 -21.79 -21.87
N LEU A 484 -24.36 -22.48 -20.74
CA LEU A 484 -24.08 -21.92 -19.42
C LEU A 484 -22.63 -21.44 -19.29
N LYS A 485 -21.67 -22.29 -19.67
CA LYS A 485 -20.24 -21.94 -19.62
C LYS A 485 -19.89 -20.76 -20.52
N LYS A 486 -20.53 -20.65 -21.69
CA LYS A 486 -20.32 -19.52 -22.62
C LYS A 486 -20.72 -18.18 -22.00
N GLN A 487 -21.75 -18.17 -21.14
CA GLN A 487 -22.23 -16.97 -20.46
C GLN A 487 -21.66 -16.76 -19.05
N LEU A 488 -20.71 -17.58 -18.62
CA LEU A 488 -20.18 -17.53 -17.25
C LEU A 488 -19.60 -16.15 -16.86
N GLN A 489 -18.99 -15.44 -17.81
CA GLN A 489 -18.51 -14.07 -17.56
C GLN A 489 -19.66 -13.10 -17.25
N GLU A 490 -20.82 -13.27 -17.90
CA GLU A 490 -22.02 -12.47 -17.65
C GLU A 490 -22.58 -12.76 -16.25
N PHE A 491 -22.71 -14.04 -15.87
CA PHE A 491 -23.11 -14.43 -14.50
C PHE A 491 -22.18 -13.82 -13.45
N TRP A 492 -20.85 -13.90 -13.65
CA TRP A 492 -19.86 -13.36 -12.71
C TRP A 492 -20.01 -11.84 -12.48
N ARG A 493 -20.38 -11.09 -13.53
CA ARG A 493 -20.50 -9.62 -13.53
C ARG A 493 -21.93 -9.11 -13.35
N GLU A 494 -22.92 -9.99 -13.28
CA GLU A 494 -24.34 -9.59 -13.28
C GLU A 494 -24.66 -8.60 -12.16
N SER A 495 -23.99 -8.74 -11.02
CA SER A 495 -24.24 -7.94 -9.82
C SER A 495 -23.35 -6.69 -9.69
N ASP A 496 -22.50 -6.38 -10.69
CA ASP A 496 -21.53 -5.28 -10.58
C ASP A 496 -22.19 -3.89 -10.50
N SER A 497 -23.30 -3.67 -11.21
CA SER A 497 -23.98 -2.38 -11.31
C SER A 497 -24.92 -2.05 -10.13
N TYR A 498 -25.22 -3.01 -9.26
CA TYR A 498 -26.20 -2.84 -8.18
C TYR A 498 -25.52 -2.52 -6.83
N PRO A 499 -26.13 -1.73 -5.92
CA PRO A 499 -25.60 -1.56 -4.55
C PRO A 499 -25.46 -2.89 -3.81
N ASN A 500 -26.29 -3.88 -4.16
CA ASN A 500 -26.24 -5.24 -3.64
C ASN A 500 -25.47 -6.20 -4.56
N TYR A 501 -24.19 -5.92 -4.79
CA TYR A 501 -23.30 -6.82 -5.50
C TYR A 501 -23.10 -8.16 -4.76
N GLU A 502 -22.67 -9.20 -5.48
CA GLU A 502 -22.36 -10.52 -4.94
C GLU A 502 -21.00 -10.52 -4.21
N GLY A 503 -20.91 -11.20 -3.06
CA GLY A 503 -19.76 -11.05 -2.16
C GLY A 503 -19.77 -9.76 -1.31
N ARG A 504 -20.91 -9.06 -1.23
CA ARG A 504 -21.11 -7.94 -0.29
C ARG A 504 -21.41 -8.41 1.14
N THR A 505 -22.07 -9.56 1.28
CA THR A 505 -22.50 -10.18 2.55
C THR A 505 -22.05 -11.64 2.58
N GLY A 506 -22.22 -12.30 3.72
CA GLY A 506 -21.75 -13.66 3.98
C GLY A 506 -20.65 -13.68 5.04
N ALA A 507 -20.19 -14.89 5.36
CA ALA A 507 -19.18 -15.11 6.38
C ALA A 507 -17.82 -14.56 5.94
N SER A 508 -17.17 -13.80 6.82
CA SER A 508 -15.87 -13.18 6.56
C SER A 508 -14.71 -14.15 6.78
N ALA A 509 -13.62 -13.96 6.06
CA ALA A 509 -12.40 -14.74 6.27
C ALA A 509 -11.82 -14.61 7.69
N ARG A 510 -12.19 -13.56 8.45
CA ARG A 510 -11.78 -13.42 9.87
C ARG A 510 -12.57 -14.35 10.77
N GLU A 511 -13.88 -14.41 10.58
CA GLU A 511 -14.77 -15.31 11.33
C GLU A 511 -14.41 -16.77 11.08
N LEU A 512 -14.14 -17.14 9.82
CA LEU A 512 -13.72 -18.50 9.49
C LEU A 512 -12.35 -18.86 10.09
N LYS A 513 -11.41 -17.92 10.14
CA LYS A 513 -10.13 -18.15 10.83
C LYS A 513 -10.30 -18.40 12.33
N THR A 514 -11.25 -17.70 12.96
CA THR A 514 -11.61 -17.96 14.36
C THR A 514 -12.23 -19.35 14.51
N ALA A 515 -13.20 -19.72 13.66
CA ALA A 515 -13.83 -21.04 13.69
C ALA A 515 -12.82 -22.17 13.49
N ILE A 516 -11.92 -22.05 12.50
CA ILE A 516 -10.83 -23.02 12.28
C ILE A 516 -9.87 -23.07 13.47
N GLY A 517 -9.57 -21.92 14.08
CA GLY A 517 -8.74 -21.85 15.29
C GLY A 517 -9.38 -22.56 16.48
N ASN A 518 -10.68 -22.38 16.69
CA ASN A 518 -11.45 -23.07 17.73
C ASN A 518 -11.49 -24.59 17.46
N ALA A 519 -11.79 -25.00 16.21
CA ALA A 519 -11.78 -26.40 15.79
C ALA A 519 -10.42 -27.07 16.05
N ALA A 520 -9.32 -26.37 15.79
CA ALA A 520 -7.97 -26.86 16.06
C ALA A 520 -7.66 -27.04 17.56
N GLN A 521 -8.29 -26.22 18.40
CA GLN A 521 -8.15 -26.27 19.86
C GLN A 521 -9.14 -27.22 20.53
N ASN A 522 -10.13 -27.74 19.81
CA ASN A 522 -11.13 -28.66 20.34
C ASN A 522 -10.45 -29.92 20.92
N PRO A 523 -10.64 -30.22 22.23
CA PRO A 523 -9.98 -31.35 22.89
C PRO A 523 -10.51 -32.71 22.46
N ALA A 524 -11.68 -32.79 21.81
CA ALA A 524 -12.24 -34.02 21.28
C ALA A 524 -11.41 -34.58 20.11
N TYR A 525 -10.63 -33.72 19.43
CA TYR A 525 -9.87 -34.07 18.23
C TYR A 525 -8.36 -33.94 18.44
N LYS A 526 -7.60 -34.97 17.99
CA LYS A 526 -6.13 -34.99 18.07
C LYS A 526 -5.45 -34.08 17.03
N CYS A 527 -6.13 -33.82 15.93
CA CYS A 527 -5.71 -32.98 14.82
C CYS A 527 -6.89 -32.10 14.38
N LEU A 528 -6.62 -31.09 13.54
CA LEU A 528 -7.70 -30.33 12.91
C LEU A 528 -8.32 -31.21 11.81
N THR A 529 -9.57 -31.60 11.99
CA THR A 529 -10.33 -32.43 11.04
C THR A 529 -11.45 -31.64 10.37
N PRO A 530 -11.93 -32.05 9.18
CA PRO A 530 -13.14 -31.50 8.58
C PRO A 530 -14.34 -31.55 9.53
N GLN A 531 -14.52 -32.64 10.29
CA GLN A 531 -15.60 -32.77 11.27
C GLN A 531 -15.55 -31.70 12.36
N ALA A 532 -14.37 -31.44 12.94
CA ALA A 532 -14.21 -30.41 13.95
C ALA A 532 -14.56 -29.02 13.41
N VAL A 533 -14.24 -28.75 12.14
CA VAL A 533 -14.59 -27.49 11.48
C VAL A 533 -16.10 -27.41 11.25
N LEU A 534 -16.74 -28.48 10.74
CA LEU A 534 -18.18 -28.53 10.52
C LEU A 534 -18.98 -28.32 11.82
N GLU A 535 -18.54 -28.89 12.94
CA GLU A 535 -19.15 -28.65 14.26
C GLU A 535 -19.10 -27.17 14.68
N GLU A 536 -17.96 -26.50 14.47
CA GLU A 536 -17.83 -25.06 14.74
C GLU A 536 -18.70 -24.21 13.80
N LEU A 537 -18.84 -24.61 12.53
CA LEU A 537 -19.73 -23.94 11.58
C LEU A 537 -21.21 -24.10 11.98
N GLU A 538 -21.62 -25.30 12.42
CA GLU A 538 -22.97 -25.55 12.92
C GLU A 538 -23.25 -24.75 14.22
N ALA A 539 -22.26 -24.60 15.09
CA ALA A 539 -22.40 -23.73 16.26
C ALA A 539 -22.55 -22.26 15.84
N LEU A 540 -21.77 -21.80 14.85
CA LEU A 540 -21.79 -20.44 14.34
C LEU A 540 -23.16 -20.06 13.75
N THR A 541 -23.79 -20.95 12.97
CA THR A 541 -25.10 -20.68 12.33
C THR A 541 -26.24 -20.46 13.33
N ARG A 542 -26.08 -20.91 14.59
CA ARG A 542 -27.06 -20.71 15.66
C ARG A 542 -27.02 -19.29 16.24
N ASP A 543 -25.93 -18.55 16.08
CA ASP A 543 -25.76 -17.22 16.67
C ASP A 543 -26.19 -16.07 15.73
N LYS A 544 -27.49 -16.03 15.42
CA LYS A 544 -28.09 -14.99 14.55
C LYS A 544 -28.02 -13.57 15.16
N SER A 545 -27.71 -13.46 16.44
CA SER A 545 -27.59 -12.18 17.15
C SER A 545 -26.26 -11.49 16.87
N VAL A 546 -25.20 -12.28 16.66
CA VAL A 546 -23.85 -11.80 16.39
C VAL A 546 -23.64 -11.60 14.89
N TYR A 547 -24.12 -12.53 14.05
CA TYR A 547 -23.84 -12.52 12.62
C TYR A 547 -25.05 -12.06 11.80
N GLU A 548 -25.03 -10.80 11.36
CA GLU A 548 -26.11 -10.19 10.57
C GLU A 548 -26.43 -10.93 9.27
N PHE A 549 -25.44 -11.55 8.61
CA PHE A 549 -25.67 -12.29 7.36
C PHE A 549 -26.53 -13.54 7.58
N LEU A 550 -26.60 -14.08 8.81
CA LEU A 550 -27.48 -15.21 9.15
C LEU A 550 -28.97 -14.82 9.18
N GLN A 551 -29.28 -13.52 9.15
CA GLN A 551 -30.64 -13.00 9.13
C GLN A 551 -31.18 -12.81 7.70
N GLN A 552 -30.39 -13.15 6.68
CA GLN A 552 -30.82 -13.08 5.28
C GLN A 552 -31.96 -14.07 5.01
N GLU A 553 -32.93 -13.63 4.21
CA GLU A 553 -34.04 -14.48 3.79
C GLU A 553 -33.56 -15.62 2.87
N VAL A 554 -34.06 -16.82 3.14
CA VAL A 554 -33.79 -18.01 2.32
C VAL A 554 -34.64 -17.94 1.07
N VAL A 555 -34.00 -17.99 -0.10
CA VAL A 555 -34.66 -17.93 -1.41
C VAL A 555 -34.12 -19.04 -2.30
N ASP A 556 -34.95 -20.04 -2.61
CA ASP A 556 -34.59 -21.19 -3.47
C ASP A 556 -33.26 -21.85 -3.07
N GLY A 557 -33.07 -22.06 -1.77
CA GLY A 557 -31.86 -22.64 -1.18
C GLY A 557 -30.67 -21.67 -1.02
N TYR A 558 -30.74 -20.45 -1.55
CA TYR A 558 -29.74 -19.42 -1.25
C TYR A 558 -29.93 -18.85 0.15
N HIS A 559 -28.83 -18.53 0.82
CA HIS A 559 -28.75 -18.05 2.21
C HIS A 559 -29.28 -19.02 3.28
N ASP A 560 -29.49 -20.30 2.94
CA ASP A 560 -29.76 -21.34 3.93
C ASP A 560 -28.45 -21.80 4.59
N HIS A 561 -27.95 -20.98 5.52
CA HIS A 561 -26.61 -21.17 6.09
C HIS A 561 -26.46 -22.44 6.91
N GLU A 562 -27.56 -22.94 7.49
CA GLU A 562 -27.60 -24.21 8.22
C GLU A 562 -27.52 -25.38 7.22
N GLU A 563 -28.32 -25.34 6.15
CA GLU A 563 -28.25 -26.35 5.09
C GLU A 563 -26.89 -26.33 4.36
N PHE A 564 -26.25 -25.17 4.22
CA PHE A 564 -24.91 -25.08 3.63
C PHE A 564 -23.85 -25.88 4.40
N VAL A 565 -24.00 -26.07 5.71
CA VAL A 565 -23.08 -26.95 6.48
C VAL A 565 -23.24 -28.39 6.00
N ARG A 566 -24.48 -28.86 5.84
CA ARG A 566 -24.77 -30.21 5.34
C ARG A 566 -24.35 -30.40 3.89
N VAL A 567 -24.55 -29.37 3.05
CA VAL A 567 -24.09 -29.38 1.65
C VAL A 567 -22.57 -29.49 1.58
N ALA A 568 -21.84 -28.74 2.40
CA ALA A 568 -20.37 -28.83 2.46
C ALA A 568 -19.89 -30.19 2.99
N GLU A 569 -20.58 -30.76 3.99
CA GLU A 569 -20.31 -32.10 4.50
C GLU A 569 -20.55 -33.18 3.45
N GLY A 570 -21.70 -33.16 2.77
CA GLY A 570 -22.03 -34.12 1.71
C GLY A 570 -21.01 -34.08 0.57
N GLU A 571 -20.64 -32.88 0.13
CA GLU A 571 -19.62 -32.69 -0.90
C GLU A 571 -18.24 -33.21 -0.46
N TYR A 572 -17.86 -32.98 0.81
CA TYR A 572 -16.63 -33.55 1.37
C TYR A 572 -16.66 -35.08 1.39
N LEU A 573 -17.80 -35.69 1.75
CA LEU A 573 -17.96 -37.15 1.74
C LEU A 573 -17.88 -37.71 0.32
N ASP A 574 -18.49 -37.05 -0.66
CA ASP A 574 -18.38 -37.43 -2.08
C ASP A 574 -16.93 -37.35 -2.58
N LEU A 575 -16.20 -36.27 -2.24
CA LEU A 575 -14.77 -36.12 -2.56
C LEU A 575 -13.93 -37.23 -1.91
N LEU A 576 -14.19 -37.55 -0.64
CA LEU A 576 -13.49 -38.62 0.07
C LEU A 576 -13.76 -39.99 -0.59
N ASP A 577 -15.01 -40.25 -0.98
CA ASP A 577 -15.40 -41.47 -1.69
C ASP A 577 -14.70 -41.59 -3.05
N GLU A 578 -14.53 -40.48 -3.78
CA GLU A 578 -13.76 -40.44 -5.02
C GLU A 578 -12.26 -40.66 -4.81
N GLU A 579 -11.67 -40.11 -3.75
CA GLU A 579 -10.24 -40.26 -3.42
C GLU A 579 -9.86 -41.65 -2.88
N VAL A 580 -10.80 -42.34 -2.24
CA VAL A 580 -10.61 -43.69 -1.66
C VAL A 580 -10.81 -44.80 -2.70
N ARG A 581 -11.61 -44.56 -3.74
CA ARG A 581 -11.82 -45.48 -4.86
C ARG A 581 -10.61 -45.54 -5.79
#